data_AF-A0A2S7DKL9-F1
#
_entry.id   AF-A0A2S7DKL9-F1
#
_cell.length_a   1.000
_cell.length_b   1.000
_cell.length_c   1.000
_cell.angle_alpha   90.00
_cell.angle_beta   90.00
_cell.angle_gamma   90.00
#
_symmetry.space_group_name_H-M   'P 1'
#
loop_
_entity.id
_entity.type
_entity.pdbx_description
1 polymer ?
#
loop_
_entity_poly.entity_id
_entity_poly.type
_entity_poly.pdbx_seq_one_letter_code
_entity_poly.pdbx_strand_id
1 'polypeptide(L)'
;MKKMACALTLMGASLLCACSTNSVVRQSYKADAATTYWYQITGNDDTDAASLAMFRRQLDAKLVEAKLRGTQGAPGARQLDIRVTHYYMRSNGARFWAGIMAGRDKVKTSIEVKDAGKTVAAFDVESTNSTAWGTSEGLIETHAEEIVERLAHMR
;
A
#
# COMPACT_ATOMS: atom_id res chain seq x y z
N MET A 1 47.88 -6.82 -19.19
CA MET A 1 46.55 -7.41 -18.92
C MET A 1 45.93 -6.71 -17.70
N LYS A 2 45.26 -5.56 -17.88
CA LYS A 2 44.77 -4.75 -16.73
C LYS A 2 43.59 -3.82 -17.07
N LYS A 3 42.81 -4.13 -18.11
CA LYS A 3 41.74 -3.24 -18.62
C LYS A 3 40.36 -3.91 -18.83
N MET A 4 40.09 -5.07 -18.23
CA MET A 4 38.81 -5.78 -18.44
C MET A 4 37.96 -5.99 -17.18
N ALA A 5 38.38 -5.50 -16.01
CA ALA A 5 37.63 -5.74 -14.76
C ALA A 5 36.63 -4.62 -14.38
N CYS A 6 36.75 -3.40 -14.93
CA CYS A 6 35.88 -2.27 -14.54
C CYS A 6 34.54 -2.20 -15.30
N ALA A 7 34.35 -2.97 -16.37
CA ALA A 7 33.13 -2.86 -17.19
C ALA A 7 31.95 -3.69 -16.68
N LEU A 8 32.17 -4.62 -15.73
CA LEU A 8 31.12 -5.55 -15.30
C LEU A 8 30.38 -5.10 -14.02
N THR A 9 30.90 -4.12 -13.28
CA THR A 9 30.32 -3.69 -12.00
C THR A 9 29.29 -2.57 -12.13
N LEU A 10 29.21 -1.89 -13.29
CA LEU A 10 28.27 -0.79 -13.50
C LEU A 10 26.88 -1.22 -13.98
N MET A 11 26.70 -2.49 -14.34
CA MET A 11 25.44 -3.02 -14.90
C MET A 11 24.50 -3.64 -13.85
N GLY A 12 24.93 -3.71 -12.59
CA GLY A 12 24.15 -4.29 -11.48
C GLY A 12 23.30 -3.30 -10.68
N ALA A 13 23.50 -1.99 -10.83
CA ALA A 13 22.90 -0.97 -9.95
C ALA A 13 21.61 -0.33 -10.50
N SER A 14 21.19 -0.67 -11.73
CA SER A 14 20.06 -0.02 -12.41
C SER A 14 18.76 -0.85 -12.45
N LEU A 15 18.67 -1.95 -11.69
CA LEU A 15 17.48 -2.81 -11.63
C LEU A 15 16.49 -2.46 -10.50
N LEU A 16 16.74 -1.39 -9.73
CA LEU A 16 15.76 -0.84 -8.79
C LEU A 16 14.77 0.08 -9.52
N CYS A 17 14.11 -0.46 -10.54
CA CYS A 17 13.06 0.26 -11.28
C CYS A 17 11.78 0.32 -10.44
N ALA A 18 11.70 1.36 -9.61
CA ALA A 18 10.58 2.29 -9.51
C ALA A 18 9.15 1.70 -9.59
N CYS A 19 8.73 0.98 -8.55
CA CYS A 19 7.33 1.08 -8.12
C CYS A 19 7.15 2.47 -7.50
N SER A 20 6.46 3.39 -8.17
CA SER A 20 6.15 4.69 -7.57
C SER A 20 4.92 4.56 -6.69
N THR A 21 5.14 4.31 -5.40
CA THR A 21 4.14 4.57 -4.37
C THR A 21 4.37 5.97 -3.82
N ASN A 22 3.33 6.79 -3.85
CA ASN A 22 3.33 8.12 -3.25
C ASN A 22 2.33 8.13 -2.11
N SER A 23 2.73 8.68 -0.97
CA SER A 23 1.81 8.90 0.15
C SER A 23 1.94 10.32 0.64
N VAL A 24 0.78 10.93 0.93
CA VAL A 24 0.67 12.33 1.32
C VAL A 24 0.03 12.38 2.70
N VAL A 25 0.82 12.80 3.70
CA VAL A 25 0.32 12.97 5.07
C VAL A 25 -0.41 14.31 5.14
N ARG A 26 -1.72 14.25 5.44
CA ARG A 26 -2.55 15.45 5.63
C ARG A 26 -2.52 15.93 7.09
N GLN A 27 -2.42 15.00 8.02
CA GLN A 27 -2.35 15.26 9.45
C GLN A 27 -1.55 14.15 10.13
N SER A 28 -0.39 14.51 10.70
CA SER A 28 0.45 13.60 11.48
C SER A 28 0.12 13.70 12.96
N TYR A 29 0.27 12.60 13.69
CA TYR A 29 0.28 12.57 15.15
C TYR A 29 1.35 11.60 15.63
N LYS A 30 1.70 11.68 16.91
CA LYS A 30 2.62 10.74 17.56
C LYS A 30 1.84 9.68 18.33
N ALA A 31 1.92 8.44 17.89
CA ALA A 31 1.33 7.28 18.54
C ALA A 31 2.23 6.79 19.66
N ASP A 32 1.64 6.20 20.69
CA ASP A 32 2.42 5.48 21.68
C ASP A 32 2.94 4.16 21.07
N ALA A 33 4.08 3.67 21.55
CA ALA A 33 4.69 2.40 21.12
C ALA A 33 3.78 1.18 21.40
N ALA A 34 2.75 1.31 22.25
CA ALA A 34 1.73 0.29 22.49
C ALA A 34 0.51 0.39 21.55
N THR A 35 0.43 1.42 20.70
CA THR A 35 -0.74 1.66 19.82
C THR A 35 -0.88 0.51 18.83
N THR A 36 -2.08 -0.04 18.73
CA THR A 36 -2.46 -1.02 17.71
C THR A 36 -3.64 -0.49 16.91
N TYR A 37 -3.95 -1.13 15.78
CA TYR A 37 -4.92 -0.65 14.82
C TYR A 37 -5.88 -1.75 14.40
N TRP A 38 -7.17 -1.45 14.45
CA TRP A 38 -8.20 -2.21 13.73
C TRP A 38 -8.71 -1.35 12.58
N TYR A 39 -9.17 -1.98 11.51
CA TYR A 39 -9.51 -1.24 10.29
C TYR A 39 -10.91 -1.56 9.80
N GLN A 40 -11.48 -0.59 9.08
CA GLN A 40 -12.66 -0.76 8.25
C GLN A 40 -12.30 -0.29 6.83
N ILE A 41 -12.55 -1.14 5.83
CA ILE A 41 -12.31 -0.80 4.42
C ILE A 41 -13.64 -0.62 3.70
N THR A 42 -13.80 0.55 3.09
CA THR A 42 -14.92 0.91 2.22
C THR A 42 -14.42 1.05 0.78
N GLY A 43 -14.98 0.26 -0.13
CA GLY A 43 -14.72 0.37 -1.57
C GLY A 43 -15.46 1.55 -2.22
N ASN A 44 -15.14 1.82 -3.48
CA ASN A 44 -15.94 2.69 -4.36
C ASN A 44 -16.76 1.84 -5.34
N ASP A 45 -17.53 2.50 -6.22
CA ASP A 45 -18.36 1.84 -7.25
C ASP A 45 -17.56 0.97 -8.23
N ASP A 46 -16.26 1.24 -8.39
CA ASP A 46 -15.35 0.50 -9.25
C ASP A 46 -14.67 -0.68 -8.54
N THR A 47 -14.77 -0.77 -7.22
CA THR A 47 -14.09 -1.82 -6.43
C THR A 47 -15.00 -3.02 -6.26
N ASP A 48 -14.68 -4.13 -6.92
CA ASP A 48 -15.42 -5.38 -6.74
C ASP A 48 -15.10 -6.07 -5.39
N ALA A 49 -15.99 -6.97 -4.98
CA ALA A 49 -15.88 -7.66 -3.69
C ALA A 49 -14.63 -8.56 -3.59
N ALA A 50 -14.18 -9.16 -4.70
CA ALA A 50 -13.00 -10.02 -4.69
C ALA A 50 -11.73 -9.21 -4.49
N SER A 51 -11.65 -8.04 -5.11
CA SER A 51 -10.55 -7.08 -4.95
C SER A 51 -10.50 -6.48 -3.55
N LEU A 52 -11.65 -6.15 -2.95
CA LEU A 52 -11.71 -5.77 -1.53
C LEU A 52 -11.26 -6.90 -0.60
N ALA A 53 -11.67 -8.14 -0.87
CA ALA A 53 -11.24 -9.29 -0.07
C ALA A 53 -9.73 -9.51 -0.18
N MET A 54 -9.15 -9.38 -1.37
CA MET A 54 -7.71 -9.45 -1.59
C MET A 54 -6.98 -8.35 -0.82
N PHE A 55 -7.47 -7.11 -0.88
CA PHE A 55 -6.88 -5.99 -0.14
C PHE A 55 -6.94 -6.21 1.37
N ARG A 56 -8.08 -6.68 1.90
CA ARG A 56 -8.21 -7.04 3.32
C ARG A 56 -7.19 -8.09 3.73
N ARG A 57 -7.04 -9.16 2.92
CA ARG A 57 -6.06 -10.23 3.20
C ARG A 57 -4.64 -9.70 3.27
N GLN A 58 -4.23 -8.89 2.29
CA GLN A 58 -2.87 -8.35 2.23
C GLN A 58 -2.61 -7.34 3.37
N LEU A 59 -3.58 -6.47 3.67
CA LEU A 59 -3.47 -5.53 4.77
C LEU A 59 -3.39 -6.23 6.14
N ASP A 60 -4.22 -7.27 6.35
CA ASP A 60 -4.19 -8.03 7.59
C ASP A 60 -2.85 -8.74 7.79
N ALA A 61 -2.31 -9.37 6.73
CA ALA A 61 -0.99 -9.99 6.76
C ALA A 61 0.11 -9.00 7.15
N LYS A 62 0.16 -7.81 6.51
CA LYS A 62 1.19 -6.79 6.80
C LYS A 62 1.03 -6.18 8.21
N LEU A 63 -0.20 -5.95 8.67
CA LEU A 63 -0.46 -5.45 10.03
C LEU A 63 -0.05 -6.47 11.11
N VAL A 64 -0.27 -7.76 10.85
CA VAL A 64 0.16 -8.85 11.75
C VAL A 64 1.68 -8.94 11.78
N GLU A 65 2.33 -8.93 10.60
CA GLU A 65 3.79 -8.95 10.46
C GLU A 65 4.46 -7.79 11.22
N ALA A 66 3.92 -6.58 11.09
CA ALA A 66 4.41 -5.40 11.80
C ALA A 66 4.01 -5.33 13.29
N LYS A 67 3.25 -6.32 13.80
CA LYS A 67 2.67 -6.33 15.16
C LYS A 67 1.85 -5.08 15.47
N LEU A 68 1.18 -4.55 14.45
CA LEU A 68 0.31 -3.37 14.53
C LEU A 68 -1.17 -3.74 14.57
N ARG A 69 -1.51 -5.02 14.33
CA ARG A 69 -2.89 -5.49 14.37
C ARG A 69 -3.47 -5.44 15.78
N GLY A 70 -4.55 -4.66 15.93
CA GLY A 70 -5.35 -4.58 17.15
C GLY A 70 -6.76 -5.14 16.95
N THR A 71 -7.42 -5.42 18.07
CA THR A 71 -8.83 -5.84 18.11
C THR A 71 -9.72 -4.63 18.42
N GLN A 72 -10.89 -4.55 17.78
CA GLN A 72 -11.85 -3.49 18.08
C GLN A 72 -12.21 -3.47 19.56
N GLY A 73 -12.13 -2.31 20.19
CA GLY A 73 -12.45 -2.13 21.62
C GLY A 73 -11.33 -2.52 22.59
N ALA A 74 -10.18 -3.03 22.12
CA ALA A 74 -9.04 -3.28 22.98
C ALA A 74 -8.38 -1.95 23.44
N PRO A 75 -7.82 -1.90 24.67
CA PRO A 75 -7.12 -0.71 25.15
C PRO A 75 -5.92 -0.39 24.23
N GLY A 76 -5.85 0.86 23.76
CA GLY A 76 -4.81 1.31 22.82
C GLY A 76 -5.06 0.92 21.35
N ALA A 77 -6.17 0.26 21.03
CA ALA A 77 -6.54 -0.06 19.65
C ALA A 77 -7.32 1.10 19.02
N ARG A 78 -6.75 1.68 17.96
CA ARG A 78 -7.32 2.79 17.21
C ARG A 78 -8.00 2.31 15.94
N GLN A 79 -8.99 3.07 15.49
CA GLN A 79 -9.73 2.76 14.27
C GLN A 79 -9.01 3.36 13.05
N LEU A 80 -8.83 2.56 12.01
CA LEU A 80 -8.42 3.00 10.69
C LEU A 80 -9.61 2.94 9.75
N ASP A 81 -10.09 4.10 9.32
CA ASP A 81 -11.08 4.20 8.27
C ASP A 81 -10.37 4.35 6.93
N ILE A 82 -10.39 3.29 6.13
CA ILE A 82 -9.72 3.20 4.84
C ILE A 82 -10.78 3.30 3.74
N ARG A 83 -10.80 4.41 3.02
CA ARG A 83 -11.69 4.63 1.88
C ARG A 83 -10.91 4.51 0.58
N VAL A 84 -11.30 3.56 -0.27
CA VAL A 84 -10.81 3.48 -1.64
C VAL A 84 -11.42 4.64 -2.42
N THR A 85 -10.58 5.58 -2.85
CA THR A 85 -11.02 6.78 -3.60
C THR A 85 -10.85 6.61 -5.10
N HIS A 86 -9.91 5.75 -5.52
CA HIS A 86 -9.70 5.40 -6.90
C HIS A 86 -9.24 3.96 -6.98
N TYR A 87 -9.91 3.18 -7.82
CA TYR A 87 -9.56 1.79 -8.08
C TYR A 87 -9.61 1.54 -9.58
N TYR A 88 -8.45 1.25 -10.17
CA TYR A 88 -8.36 0.85 -11.56
C TYR A 88 -7.33 -0.27 -11.68
N MET A 89 -7.82 -1.47 -11.98
CA MET A 89 -6.99 -2.63 -12.23
C MET A 89 -7.47 -3.32 -13.49
N ARG A 90 -6.56 -3.60 -14.41
CA ARG A 90 -6.89 -4.38 -15.60
C ARG A 90 -7.02 -5.85 -15.26
N SER A 91 -7.94 -6.52 -15.93
CA SER A 91 -8.04 -7.98 -15.88
C SER A 91 -6.77 -8.62 -16.45
N ASN A 92 -6.38 -9.78 -15.91
CA ASN A 92 -5.15 -10.47 -16.33
C ASN A 92 -5.12 -10.80 -17.83
N GLY A 93 -6.27 -11.03 -18.46
CA GLY A 93 -6.37 -11.23 -19.91
C GLY A 93 -6.03 -9.99 -20.73
N ALA A 94 -6.47 -8.80 -20.29
CA ALA A 94 -6.15 -7.54 -20.96
C ALA A 94 -4.65 -7.18 -20.85
N ARG A 95 -3.98 -7.61 -19.77
CA ARG A 95 -2.53 -7.44 -19.59
C ARG A 95 -1.71 -8.31 -20.55
N PHE A 96 -2.17 -9.52 -20.85
CA PHE A 96 -1.49 -10.44 -21.78
C PHE A 96 -1.50 -9.92 -23.23
N TRP A 97 -2.61 -9.31 -23.66
CA TRP A 97 -2.77 -8.81 -25.03
C TRP A 97 -2.19 -7.40 -25.27
N ALA A 98 -2.11 -6.55 -24.25
CA ALA A 98 -1.70 -5.14 -24.41
C ALA A 98 -0.18 -4.88 -24.38
N GLY A 99 0.64 -5.88 -24.03
CA GLY A 99 2.10 -5.75 -23.95
C GLY A 99 2.60 -4.71 -22.93
N ILE A 100 3.92 -4.59 -22.79
CA ILE A 100 4.65 -3.81 -21.77
C ILE A 100 4.33 -2.28 -21.78
N MET A 101 3.68 -1.77 -22.84
CA MET A 101 3.34 -0.34 -22.99
C MET A 101 2.11 0.12 -22.17
N ALA A 102 1.60 -0.74 -21.29
CA ALA A 102 0.29 -0.64 -20.71
C ALA A 102 0.33 -0.43 -19.19
N GLY A 103 1.26 0.35 -18.65
CA GLY A 103 1.29 0.71 -17.22
C GLY A 103 0.21 1.74 -16.86
N ARG A 104 -0.88 1.35 -16.17
CA ARG A 104 -1.82 2.28 -15.50
C ARG A 104 -2.61 1.64 -14.36
N ASP A 105 -2.21 0.51 -13.80
CA ASP A 105 -2.94 -0.02 -12.64
C ASP A 105 -2.70 0.93 -11.46
N LYS A 106 -3.78 1.39 -10.82
CA LYS A 106 -3.73 2.44 -9.80
C LYS A 106 -4.73 2.11 -8.69
N VAL A 107 -4.24 2.20 -7.46
CA VAL A 107 -5.07 2.18 -6.26
C VAL A 107 -4.75 3.41 -5.43
N LYS A 108 -5.80 4.15 -5.05
CA LYS A 108 -5.69 5.30 -4.15
C LYS A 108 -6.64 5.14 -2.98
N THR A 109 -6.10 5.26 -1.78
CA THR A 109 -6.85 5.19 -0.54
C THR A 109 -6.66 6.47 0.26
N SER A 110 -7.73 6.92 0.91
CA SER A 110 -7.72 7.95 1.94
C SER A 110 -7.88 7.22 3.28
N ILE A 111 -6.92 7.40 4.17
CA ILE A 111 -6.90 6.75 5.48
C ILE A 111 -7.10 7.82 6.56
N GLU A 112 -8.06 7.59 7.44
CA GLU A 112 -8.26 8.36 8.66
C GLU A 112 -8.00 7.47 9.87
N VAL A 113 -7.14 7.93 10.78
CA VAL A 113 -6.90 7.29 12.07
C VAL A 113 -7.80 7.98 13.09
N LYS A 114 -8.69 7.23 13.73
CA LYS A 114 -9.61 7.73 14.75
C LYS A 114 -9.26 7.20 16.13
N ASP A 115 -9.29 8.10 17.09
CA ASP A 115 -9.17 7.81 18.53
C ASP A 115 -10.39 8.39 19.24
N ALA A 116 -11.11 7.56 20.00
CA ALA A 116 -12.37 7.92 20.66
C ALA A 116 -13.38 8.69 19.76
N GLY A 117 -13.47 8.33 18.48
CA GLY A 117 -14.38 8.96 17.50
C GLY A 117 -13.88 10.26 16.87
N LYS A 118 -12.68 10.74 17.23
CA LYS A 118 -12.04 11.92 16.62
C LYS A 118 -10.90 11.49 15.71
N THR A 119 -10.81 12.11 14.52
CA THR A 119 -9.69 11.90 13.60
C THR A 119 -8.42 12.54 14.17
N VAL A 120 -7.43 11.71 14.49
CA VAL A 120 -6.12 12.10 15.02
C VAL A 120 -5.05 12.16 13.94
N ALA A 121 -5.21 11.37 12.86
CA ALA A 121 -4.36 11.42 11.68
C ALA A 121 -5.17 11.24 10.42
N ALA A 122 -4.65 11.78 9.33
CA ALA A 122 -5.16 11.51 7.99
C ALA A 122 -4.00 11.47 7.01
N PHE A 123 -3.99 10.48 6.12
CA PHE A 123 -3.01 10.38 5.05
C PHE A 123 -3.62 9.66 3.86
N ASP A 124 -3.14 10.03 2.67
CA ASP A 124 -3.48 9.34 1.44
C ASP A 124 -2.33 8.42 1.04
N VAL A 125 -2.67 7.26 0.50
CA VAL A 125 -1.71 6.39 -0.17
C VAL A 125 -2.16 6.21 -1.61
N GLU A 126 -1.22 6.37 -2.55
CA GLU A 126 -1.42 6.14 -3.97
C GLU A 126 -0.32 5.21 -4.47
N SER A 127 -0.71 4.03 -4.97
CA SER A 127 0.21 3.08 -5.58
C SER A 127 -0.14 2.91 -7.04
N THR A 128 0.89 2.98 -7.89
CA THR A 128 0.74 2.82 -9.34
C THR A 128 1.75 1.83 -9.88
N ASN A 129 1.30 0.92 -10.73
CA ASN A 129 2.20 0.10 -11.54
C ASN A 129 2.39 0.77 -12.91
N SER A 130 3.53 1.46 -13.06
CA SER A 130 3.92 2.16 -14.30
C SER A 130 4.68 1.27 -15.28
N THR A 131 5.30 0.18 -14.82
CA THR A 131 6.22 -0.64 -15.62
C THR A 131 5.55 -1.87 -16.26
N ALA A 132 4.26 -2.10 -16.02
CA ALA A 132 3.52 -3.29 -16.48
C ALA A 132 4.15 -4.63 -16.02
N TRP A 133 5.11 -4.57 -15.10
CA TRP A 133 5.73 -5.71 -14.45
C TRP A 133 5.12 -5.84 -13.05
N GLY A 134 4.41 -6.93 -12.82
CA GLY A 134 3.73 -7.21 -11.54
C GLY A 134 2.27 -7.63 -11.73
N THR A 135 1.76 -8.37 -10.76
CA THR A 135 0.35 -8.79 -10.72
C THR A 135 -0.51 -7.73 -10.03
N SER A 136 -1.83 -7.80 -10.21
CA SER A 136 -2.77 -7.03 -9.38
C SER A 136 -2.48 -7.23 -7.89
N GLU A 137 -2.24 -8.49 -7.52
CA GLU A 137 -1.94 -8.85 -6.15
C GLU A 137 -0.67 -8.17 -5.61
N GLY A 138 0.40 -8.13 -6.40
CA GLY A 138 1.63 -7.42 -6.02
C GLY A 138 1.41 -5.92 -5.82
N LEU A 139 0.59 -5.27 -6.66
CA LEU A 139 0.27 -3.85 -6.46
C LEU A 139 -0.50 -3.63 -5.15
N ILE A 140 -1.46 -4.50 -4.84
CA ILE A 140 -2.26 -4.43 -3.60
C ILE A 140 -1.37 -4.74 -2.39
N GLU A 141 -0.44 -5.67 -2.50
CA GLU A 141 0.53 -6.00 -1.45
C GLU A 141 1.43 -4.79 -1.15
N THR A 142 2.07 -4.19 -2.15
CA THR A 142 2.90 -2.99 -1.98
C THR A 142 2.08 -1.81 -1.43
N HIS A 143 0.81 -1.69 -1.84
CA HIS A 143 -0.09 -0.66 -1.30
C HIS A 143 -0.39 -0.88 0.19
N ALA A 144 -0.62 -2.13 0.60
CA ALA A 144 -0.81 -2.49 2.00
C ALA A 144 0.46 -2.26 2.83
N GLU A 145 1.63 -2.60 2.28
CA GLU A 145 2.92 -2.37 2.90
C GLU A 145 3.15 -0.88 3.19
N GLU A 146 2.92 0.01 2.22
CA GLU A 146 3.05 1.46 2.43
C GLU A 146 2.13 1.98 3.53
N ILE A 147 0.87 1.49 3.61
CA ILE A 147 -0.04 1.87 4.69
C ILE A 147 0.56 1.49 6.05
N VAL A 148 1.10 0.27 6.15
CA VAL A 148 1.70 -0.25 7.40
C VAL A 148 2.98 0.50 7.75
N GLU A 149 3.85 0.78 6.77
CA GLU A 149 5.04 1.62 6.97
C GLU A 149 4.65 3.00 7.51
N ARG A 150 3.65 3.65 6.91
CA ARG A 150 3.19 4.97 7.38
C ARG A 150 2.68 4.92 8.82
N LEU A 151 1.95 3.87 9.19
CA LEU A 151 1.50 3.67 10.57
C LEU A 151 2.66 3.41 11.54
N ALA A 152 3.69 2.69 11.10
CA ALA A 152 4.88 2.42 11.90
C ALA A 152 5.69 3.72 12.13
N HIS A 153 5.81 4.58 11.12
CA HIS A 153 6.47 5.89 11.22
C HIS A 153 5.72 6.89 12.12
N MET A 154 4.43 6.66 12.40
CA MET A 154 3.64 7.50 13.30
C MET A 154 3.81 7.13 14.77
N ARG A 155 4.43 5.99 15.11
CA ARG A 155 4.87 5.68 16.47
C ARG A 155 6.14 6.46 16.82
#